data_AF-A0A0W8GA23-F1
#
_entry.id   AF-A0A0W8GA23-F1
#
_cell.length_a   1.000
_cell.length_b   1.000
_cell.length_c   1.000
_cell.angle_alpha   90.00
_cell.angle_beta   90.00
_cell.angle_gamma   90.00
#
_symmetry.space_group_name_H-M   'P 1'
#
loop_
_entity.id
_entity.type
_entity.pdbx_description
1 polymer ?
#
loop_
_entity_poly.entity_id
_entity_poly.type
_entity_poly.pdbx_seq_one_letter_code
_entity_poly.pdbx_strand_id
1 'polypeptide(L)'
;MAPEPWLDALPQRRDTAADGDLSALCATAHPFLSDAAARHQITRLSGFLAGLAESMRRRVIAYSLYVRQLDVIQAAATRDFCRDSCQRPPVGCCNANHFEILSLADMMIARPSPAALELSHAIGRLQRLETDFEVERGRHLTAGYCDRLAADGCTLRLFKSPRCVHYLCTELHRDLTNRFGQAAAPFCAAMGQVAGQTITTTSDFTDLGIPDKAVAFFEETASSNSSPGTREQPPGR
;
A
#
# COMPACT_ATOMS: atom_id res chain seq x y z
N MET A 1 9.08 -12.58 3.45
CA MET A 1 8.07 -11.75 4.15
C MET A 1 7.19 -12.68 4.97
N ALA A 2 7.04 -12.44 6.27
CA ALA A 2 6.27 -13.32 7.15
C ALA A 2 4.75 -13.24 6.83
N PRO A 3 3.99 -14.33 7.06
CA PRO A 3 2.53 -14.32 6.93
C PRO A 3 1.92 -13.28 7.88
N GLU A 4 0.86 -12.58 7.43
CA GLU A 4 0.17 -11.57 8.23
C GLU A 4 -0.76 -12.23 9.24
N PRO A 5 -0.46 -12.15 10.56
CA PRO A 5 -1.24 -12.86 11.59
C PRO A 5 -2.73 -12.48 11.58
N TRP A 6 -3.03 -11.25 11.15
CA TRP A 6 -4.40 -10.78 11.01
C TRP A 6 -5.20 -11.56 9.96
N LEU A 7 -4.63 -11.82 8.77
CA LEU A 7 -5.31 -12.62 7.73
C LEU A 7 -5.63 -14.02 8.24
N ASP A 8 -4.72 -14.60 9.02
CA ASP A 8 -4.89 -15.92 9.60
C ASP A 8 -5.93 -15.98 10.71
N ALA A 9 -6.17 -14.86 11.40
CA ALA A 9 -7.19 -14.74 12.43
C ALA A 9 -8.61 -14.50 11.88
N LEU A 10 -8.75 -14.15 10.59
CA LEU A 10 -10.08 -13.90 10.02
C LEU A 10 -10.95 -15.17 10.03
N PRO A 11 -12.21 -15.10 10.49
CA PRO A 11 -13.12 -16.24 10.47
C PRO A 11 -13.40 -16.69 9.04
N GLN A 12 -13.27 -17.98 8.78
CA GLN A 12 -13.38 -18.54 7.43
C GLN A 12 -14.76 -19.15 7.22
N ARG A 13 -15.41 -18.80 6.10
CA ARG A 13 -16.57 -19.55 5.61
C ARG A 13 -16.06 -20.61 4.63
N ARG A 14 -16.59 -21.84 4.76
CA ARG A 14 -16.30 -22.92 3.81
C ARG A 14 -17.06 -22.62 2.52
N ASP A 15 -16.35 -22.15 1.50
CA ASP A 15 -16.90 -21.83 0.19
C ASP A 15 -15.87 -22.16 -0.91
N THR A 16 -16.34 -22.56 -2.08
CA THR A 16 -15.54 -22.80 -3.29
C THR A 16 -15.14 -21.50 -4.00
N ALA A 17 -15.58 -20.34 -3.50
CA ALA A 17 -15.28 -19.02 -4.06
C ALA A 17 -13.77 -18.74 -4.25
N ALA A 18 -12.91 -19.34 -3.43
CA ALA A 18 -11.47 -19.10 -3.46
C ALA A 18 -10.83 -19.52 -4.80
N ASP A 19 -11.26 -20.63 -5.40
CA ASP A 19 -10.66 -21.14 -6.64
C ASP A 19 -10.91 -20.18 -7.82
N GLY A 20 -12.14 -19.67 -7.93
CA GLY A 20 -12.50 -18.68 -8.95
C GLY A 20 -11.77 -17.35 -8.76
N ASP A 21 -11.61 -16.90 -7.52
CA ASP A 21 -10.88 -15.67 -7.21
C ASP A 21 -9.37 -15.83 -7.45
N LEU A 22 -8.78 -16.98 -7.10
CA LEU A 22 -7.39 -17.32 -7.41
C LEU A 22 -7.14 -17.30 -8.91
N SER A 23 -8.01 -17.96 -9.69
CA SER A 23 -7.88 -17.97 -11.14
C SER A 23 -7.94 -16.57 -11.74
N ALA A 24 -8.82 -15.69 -11.23
CA ALA A 24 -8.98 -14.33 -11.73
C ALA A 24 -7.82 -13.41 -11.33
N LEU A 25 -7.36 -13.48 -10.07
CA LEU A 25 -6.45 -12.49 -9.48
C LEU A 25 -4.97 -12.87 -9.59
N CYS A 26 -4.66 -14.17 -9.71
CA CYS A 26 -3.29 -14.62 -9.99
C CYS A 26 -2.90 -14.48 -11.47
N ALA A 27 -3.87 -14.23 -12.36
CA ALA A 27 -3.57 -13.92 -13.76
C ALA A 27 -2.91 -12.53 -13.93
N THR A 28 -3.04 -11.65 -12.93
CA THR A 28 -2.36 -10.35 -12.88
C THR A 28 -1.01 -10.50 -12.19
N ALA A 29 0.03 -9.85 -12.72
CA ALA A 29 1.35 -9.83 -12.10
C ALA A 29 1.35 -9.01 -10.81
N HIS A 30 2.05 -9.50 -9.78
CA HIS A 30 2.25 -8.81 -8.50
C HIS A 30 3.76 -8.74 -8.22
N PRO A 31 4.53 -7.88 -8.92
CA PRO A 31 6.00 -7.92 -8.93
C PRO A 31 6.68 -7.84 -7.56
N PHE A 32 6.00 -7.29 -6.54
CA PHE A 32 6.53 -7.16 -5.18
C PHE A 32 6.03 -8.23 -4.20
N LEU A 33 5.23 -9.20 -4.67
CA LEU A 33 4.72 -10.30 -3.85
C LEU A 33 5.22 -11.63 -4.40
N SER A 34 5.51 -12.58 -3.52
CA SER A 34 5.64 -13.98 -3.95
C SER A 34 4.27 -14.55 -4.27
N ASP A 35 4.22 -15.50 -5.22
CA ASP A 35 2.98 -16.22 -5.56
C ASP A 35 2.34 -16.85 -4.31
N ALA A 36 3.16 -17.40 -3.41
CA ALA A 36 2.69 -17.98 -2.16
C ALA A 36 1.97 -16.93 -1.27
N ALA A 37 2.52 -15.72 -1.16
CA ALA A 37 1.91 -14.64 -0.37
C ALA A 37 0.61 -14.13 -1.02
N ALA A 38 0.61 -13.92 -2.34
CA ALA A 38 -0.57 -13.48 -3.07
C ALA A 38 -1.70 -14.52 -2.98
N ARG A 39 -1.41 -15.80 -3.24
CA ARG A 39 -2.39 -16.90 -3.15
C ARG A 39 -2.94 -17.07 -1.74
N HIS A 40 -2.09 -16.96 -0.72
CA HIS A 40 -2.52 -17.01 0.67
C HIS A 40 -3.50 -15.87 0.99
N GLN A 41 -3.15 -14.63 0.64
CA GLN A 41 -4.02 -13.47 0.87
C GLN A 41 -5.35 -13.58 0.12
N ILE A 42 -5.34 -13.98 -1.15
CA ILE A 42 -6.57 -14.22 -1.93
C ILE A 42 -7.44 -15.25 -1.22
N THR A 43 -6.89 -16.41 -0.86
CA THR A 43 -7.64 -17.50 -0.22
C THR A 43 -8.29 -17.06 1.09
N ARG A 44 -7.52 -16.42 1.98
CA ARG A 44 -8.03 -15.97 3.30
C ARG A 44 -9.13 -14.92 3.18
N LEU A 45 -8.98 -13.98 2.24
CA LEU A 45 -9.98 -12.94 2.03
C LEU A 45 -11.21 -13.45 1.28
N SER A 46 -11.06 -14.37 0.31
CA SER A 46 -12.20 -15.00 -0.37
C SER A 46 -13.11 -15.72 0.64
N GLY A 47 -12.53 -16.48 1.57
CA GLY A 47 -13.28 -17.17 2.62
C GLY A 47 -13.97 -16.22 3.60
N PHE A 48 -13.31 -15.14 4.01
CA PHE A 48 -13.89 -14.14 4.90
C PHE A 48 -15.01 -13.31 4.22
N LEU A 49 -14.81 -12.97 2.95
CA LEU A 49 -15.69 -12.10 2.17
C LEU A 49 -16.74 -12.86 1.35
N ALA A 50 -16.95 -14.16 1.61
CA ALA A 50 -17.90 -14.99 0.85
C ALA A 50 -19.34 -14.44 0.84
N GLY A 51 -19.71 -13.58 1.78
CA GLY A 51 -21.01 -12.89 1.78
C GLY A 51 -21.12 -11.71 0.80
N LEU A 52 -20.04 -11.27 0.17
CA LEU A 52 -20.05 -10.21 -0.85
C LEU A 52 -20.28 -10.79 -2.25
N ALA A 53 -20.91 -10.01 -3.12
CA ALA A 53 -21.00 -10.32 -4.53
C ALA A 53 -19.59 -10.53 -5.13
N GLU A 54 -19.45 -11.49 -6.04
CA GLU A 54 -18.16 -11.90 -6.62
C GLU A 54 -17.34 -10.72 -7.16
N SER A 55 -17.98 -9.84 -7.93
CA SER A 55 -17.31 -8.67 -8.51
C SER A 55 -16.78 -7.71 -7.45
N MET A 56 -17.53 -7.47 -6.37
CA MET A 56 -17.09 -6.60 -5.27
C MET A 56 -16.00 -7.28 -4.43
N ARG A 57 -16.17 -8.56 -4.11
CA ARG A 57 -15.18 -9.37 -3.39
C ARG A 57 -13.83 -9.32 -4.08
N ARG A 58 -13.77 -9.56 -5.39
CA ARG A 58 -12.52 -9.49 -6.17
C ARG A 58 -11.91 -8.10 -6.17
N ARG A 59 -12.70 -7.03 -6.22
CA ARG A 59 -12.21 -5.64 -6.13
C ARG A 59 -11.54 -5.36 -4.78
N VAL A 60 -12.16 -5.81 -3.69
CA VAL A 60 -11.58 -5.67 -2.34
C VAL A 60 -10.26 -6.44 -2.22
N ILE A 61 -10.22 -7.68 -2.74
CA ILE A 61 -8.98 -8.48 -2.71
C ILE A 61 -7.90 -7.84 -3.58
N ALA A 62 -8.23 -7.43 -4.81
CA ALA A 62 -7.29 -6.73 -5.70
C ALA A 62 -6.72 -5.47 -5.06
N TYR A 63 -7.57 -4.67 -4.41
CA TYR A 63 -7.14 -3.51 -3.64
C TYR A 63 -6.15 -3.88 -2.52
N SER A 64 -6.42 -4.93 -1.77
CA SER A 64 -5.53 -5.37 -0.69
C SER A 64 -4.17 -5.87 -1.22
N LEU A 65 -4.14 -6.53 -2.37
CA LEU A 65 -2.90 -6.98 -3.03
C LEU A 65 -2.09 -5.76 -3.51
N TYR A 66 -2.79 -4.78 -4.07
CA TYR A 66 -2.20 -3.51 -4.49
C TYR A 66 -1.57 -2.75 -3.32
N VAL A 67 -2.31 -2.54 -2.23
CA VAL A 67 -1.80 -1.88 -1.01
C VAL A 67 -0.61 -2.64 -0.44
N ARG A 68 -0.65 -3.99 -0.46
CA ARG A 68 0.46 -4.81 0.02
C ARG A 68 1.74 -4.61 -0.80
N GLN A 69 1.63 -4.47 -2.12
CA GLN A 69 2.77 -4.13 -2.98
C GLN A 69 3.33 -2.75 -2.64
N LEU A 70 2.46 -1.75 -2.46
CA LEU A 70 2.89 -0.41 -2.06
C LEU A 70 3.55 -0.40 -0.68
N ASP A 71 3.08 -1.21 0.27
CA ASP A 71 3.71 -1.35 1.58
C ASP A 71 5.12 -1.93 1.48
N VAL A 72 5.34 -2.93 0.62
CA VAL A 72 6.67 -3.48 0.34
C VAL A 72 7.58 -2.43 -0.29
N ILE A 73 7.10 -1.72 -1.31
CA ILE A 73 7.84 -0.64 -1.98
C ILE A 73 8.21 0.44 -0.98
N GLN A 74 7.25 0.92 -0.18
CA GLN A 74 7.48 1.95 0.82
C GLN A 74 8.41 1.48 1.93
N ALA A 75 8.30 0.23 2.37
CA ALA A 75 9.22 -0.34 3.35
C ALA A 75 10.67 -0.36 2.84
N ALA A 76 10.89 -0.66 1.55
CA ALA A 76 12.22 -0.65 0.95
C ALA A 76 12.73 0.77 0.64
N ALA A 77 11.85 1.66 0.18
CA ALA A 77 12.23 2.98 -0.30
C ALA A 77 12.23 4.06 0.77
N THR A 78 11.42 3.94 1.83
CA THR A 78 11.12 5.08 2.73
C THR A 78 11.49 4.84 4.19
N ARG A 79 11.64 3.57 4.60
CA ARG A 79 11.77 3.20 6.02
C ARG A 79 12.97 3.83 6.70
N ASP A 80 14.16 3.73 6.10
CA ASP A 80 15.39 4.24 6.72
C ASP A 80 15.35 5.76 6.86
N PHE A 81 14.88 6.47 5.82
CA PHE A 81 14.67 7.92 5.90
C PHE A 81 13.68 8.29 7.01
N CYS A 82 12.52 7.64 7.06
CA CYS A 82 11.49 7.91 8.06
C CYS A 82 11.96 7.61 9.49
N ARG A 83 12.84 6.63 9.69
CA ARG A 83 13.42 6.28 10.99
C ARG A 83 14.53 7.23 11.43
N ASP A 84 15.46 7.53 10.52
CA ASP A 84 16.74 8.13 10.88
C ASP A 84 16.86 9.62 10.51
N SER A 85 16.06 10.09 9.56
CA SER A 85 16.24 11.41 8.91
C SER A 85 14.99 12.28 8.89
N CYS A 86 13.81 11.72 9.17
CA CYS A 86 12.57 12.49 9.20
C CYS A 86 12.44 13.27 10.52
N GLN A 87 12.33 14.60 10.41
CA GLN A 87 12.23 15.49 11.56
C GLN A 87 10.80 15.63 12.11
N ARG A 88 9.83 14.83 11.63
CA ARG A 88 8.44 14.87 12.10
C ARG A 88 8.21 13.85 13.24
N PRO A 89 8.05 14.30 14.49
CA PRO A 89 7.63 13.43 15.59
C PRO A 89 6.10 13.25 15.65
N PRO A 90 5.58 12.13 16.17
CA PRO A 90 6.17 10.80 16.31
C PRO A 90 5.61 9.90 15.20
N VAL A 91 6.47 9.16 14.50
CA VAL A 91 6.12 8.12 13.51
C VAL A 91 5.17 8.54 12.38
N GLY A 92 5.76 9.22 11.39
CA GLY A 92 5.28 9.16 10.01
C GLY A 92 4.35 10.28 9.60
N CYS A 93 4.25 10.48 8.29
CA CYS A 93 3.54 11.61 7.69
C CYS A 93 2.01 11.45 7.68
N CYS A 94 1.46 10.73 8.65
CA CYS A 94 0.02 10.52 8.78
C CYS A 94 -0.66 11.83 9.20
N ASN A 95 -1.46 12.39 8.29
CA ASN A 95 -2.43 13.43 8.64
C ASN A 95 -3.61 12.77 9.38
N ALA A 96 -4.24 13.50 10.31
CA ALA A 96 -5.28 13.01 11.21
C ALA A 96 -6.41 12.28 10.48
N ASN A 97 -6.80 12.74 9.27
CA ASN A 97 -7.93 12.20 8.53
C ASN A 97 -7.54 11.40 7.29
N HIS A 98 -6.25 11.09 7.07
CA HIS A 98 -5.86 10.35 5.87
C HIS A 98 -6.37 8.92 5.85
N PHE A 99 -6.79 8.34 6.98
CA PHE A 99 -7.36 6.99 6.99
C PHE A 99 -8.76 6.91 6.35
N GLU A 100 -9.47 8.05 6.23
CA GLU A 100 -10.79 8.11 5.60
C GLU A 100 -10.70 7.69 4.13
N ILE A 101 -11.57 6.78 3.71
CA ILE A 101 -11.65 6.34 2.32
C ILE A 101 -12.36 7.41 1.47
N LEU A 102 -13.54 7.85 1.93
CA LEU A 102 -14.34 8.92 1.35
C LEU A 102 -14.91 9.76 2.50
N SER A 103 -14.56 11.04 2.56
CA SER A 103 -15.20 11.98 3.48
C SER A 103 -16.58 12.38 2.96
N LEU A 104 -17.41 13.00 3.82
CA LEU A 104 -18.70 13.55 3.38
C LEU A 104 -18.54 14.60 2.28
N ALA A 105 -17.49 15.42 2.37
CA ALA A 105 -17.18 16.42 1.36
C ALA A 105 -16.83 15.76 0.02
N ASP A 106 -16.04 14.68 0.04
CA ASP A 106 -15.69 13.91 -1.16
C ASP A 106 -16.96 13.37 -1.82
N MET A 107 -17.89 12.79 -1.05
CA MET A 107 -19.13 12.25 -1.58
C MET A 107 -20.02 13.31 -2.22
N MET A 108 -20.12 14.50 -1.63
CA MET A 108 -20.96 15.59 -2.13
C MET A 108 -20.38 16.25 -3.39
N ILE A 109 -19.06 16.40 -3.46
CA ILE A 109 -18.37 17.05 -4.59
C ILE A 109 -18.21 16.07 -5.75
N ALA A 110 -17.68 14.88 -5.48
CA ALA A 110 -17.29 13.91 -6.51
C ALA A 110 -18.47 13.11 -7.06
N ARG A 111 -19.53 12.94 -6.26
CA ARG A 111 -20.67 12.05 -6.52
C ARG A 111 -20.21 10.67 -7.00
N PRO A 112 -19.47 9.90 -6.16
CA PRO A 112 -18.91 8.63 -6.57
C PRO A 112 -20.00 7.65 -7.01
N SER A 113 -19.63 6.74 -7.91
CA SER A 113 -20.55 5.70 -8.37
C SER A 113 -21.00 4.79 -7.21
N PRO A 114 -22.18 4.14 -7.30
CA PRO A 114 -22.64 3.21 -6.27
C PRO A 114 -21.62 2.12 -5.94
N ALA A 115 -20.91 1.60 -6.96
CA ALA A 115 -19.85 0.62 -6.77
C ALA A 115 -18.63 1.17 -6.03
N ALA A 116 -18.26 2.44 -6.24
CA ALA A 116 -17.19 3.09 -5.49
C ALA A 116 -17.56 3.29 -4.01
N LEU A 117 -18.82 3.65 -3.74
CA LEU A 117 -19.33 3.76 -2.36
C LEU A 117 -19.35 2.40 -1.66
N GLU A 118 -19.79 1.34 -2.35
CA GLU A 118 -19.78 -0.03 -1.81
C GLU A 118 -18.35 -0.52 -1.53
N LEU A 119 -17.42 -0.29 -2.46
CA LEU A 119 -16.00 -0.62 -2.26
C LEU A 119 -15.41 0.15 -1.07
N SER A 120 -15.69 1.45 -0.97
CA SER A 120 -15.30 2.29 0.16
C SER A 120 -15.81 1.74 1.49
N HIS A 121 -17.08 1.34 1.53
CA HIS A 121 -17.69 0.76 2.72
C HIS A 121 -17.03 -0.57 3.10
N ALA A 122 -16.79 -1.45 2.13
CA ALA A 122 -16.14 -2.74 2.36
C ALA A 122 -14.71 -2.57 2.90
N ILE A 123 -13.90 -1.69 2.28
CA ILE A 123 -12.54 -1.38 2.75
C ILE A 123 -12.59 -0.75 4.15
N GLY A 124 -13.49 0.20 4.39
CA GLY A 124 -13.63 0.85 5.70
C GLY A 124 -14.01 -0.13 6.83
N ARG A 125 -14.77 -1.19 6.53
CA ARG A 125 -15.02 -2.27 7.49
C ARG A 125 -13.75 -3.08 7.78
N LEU A 126 -12.98 -3.42 6.76
CA LEU A 126 -11.74 -4.17 6.90
C LEU A 126 -10.65 -3.37 7.63
N GLN A 127 -10.59 -2.05 7.41
CA GLN A 127 -9.75 -1.13 8.17
C GLN A 127 -10.00 -1.21 9.67
N ARG A 128 -11.27 -1.21 10.08
CA ARG A 128 -11.62 -1.33 11.49
C ARG A 128 -11.17 -2.67 12.05
N LEU A 129 -11.47 -3.76 11.36
CA LEU A 129 -11.07 -5.11 11.79
C LEU A 129 -9.55 -5.28 11.89
N GLU A 130 -8.78 -4.64 11.00
CA GLU A 130 -7.32 -4.68 11.03
C GLU A 130 -6.78 -3.90 12.24
N THR A 131 -7.29 -2.70 12.49
CA THR A 131 -6.91 -1.94 13.70
C THR A 131 -7.35 -2.63 14.99
N ASP A 132 -8.59 -3.11 15.06
CA ASP A 132 -9.15 -3.74 16.26
C ASP A 132 -8.31 -4.96 16.65
N PHE A 133 -7.89 -5.77 15.68
CA PHE A 133 -6.98 -6.90 15.90
C PHE A 133 -5.64 -6.47 16.50
N GLU A 134 -5.04 -5.40 16.01
CA GLU A 134 -3.77 -4.88 16.53
C GLU A 134 -3.92 -4.32 17.95
N VAL A 135 -5.04 -3.65 18.24
CA VAL A 135 -5.37 -3.11 19.57
C VAL A 135 -5.64 -4.23 20.57
N GLU A 136 -6.38 -5.27 20.20
CA GLU A 136 -6.62 -6.46 21.03
C GLU A 136 -5.31 -7.19 21.37
N ARG A 137 -4.29 -7.07 20.52
CA ARG A 137 -2.95 -7.60 20.76
C ARG A 137 -2.02 -6.65 21.54
N GLY A 138 -2.57 -5.55 22.05
CA GLY A 138 -1.88 -4.64 22.95
C GLY A 138 -1.21 -3.43 22.28
N ARG A 139 -1.46 -3.16 20.99
CA ARG A 139 -0.99 -1.90 20.39
C ARG A 139 -1.89 -0.75 20.84
N HIS A 140 -1.26 0.30 21.36
CA HIS A 140 -1.97 1.49 21.83
C HIS A 140 -1.93 2.59 20.77
N LEU A 141 -3.10 3.13 20.44
CA LEU A 141 -3.22 4.26 19.52
C LEU A 141 -2.71 5.55 20.17
N THR A 142 -2.05 6.38 19.37
CA THR A 142 -1.47 7.65 19.83
C THR A 142 -2.54 8.74 19.75
N ALA A 143 -2.97 9.24 20.91
CA ALA A 143 -3.96 10.32 20.99
C ALA A 143 -3.49 11.60 20.29
N GLY A 144 -4.41 12.30 19.62
CA GLY A 144 -4.12 13.55 18.90
C GLY A 144 -3.55 13.37 17.48
N TYR A 145 -3.46 12.13 17.00
CA TYR A 145 -3.03 11.79 15.64
C TYR A 145 -4.12 11.02 14.90
N CYS A 146 -3.78 10.48 13.72
CA CYS A 146 -4.65 9.57 12.97
C CYS A 146 -5.13 8.40 13.86
N ASP A 147 -6.42 8.07 13.78
CA ASP A 147 -7.08 6.99 14.54
C ASP A 147 -6.57 5.57 14.23
N ARG A 148 -5.54 5.47 13.39
CA ARG A 148 -4.89 4.22 13.00
C ARG A 148 -3.42 4.21 13.40
N LEU A 149 -2.89 5.28 14.00
CA LEU A 149 -1.47 5.42 14.35
C LEU A 149 -1.21 4.91 15.78
N ALA A 150 -0.25 4.00 15.91
CA ALA A 150 0.35 3.61 17.18
C ALA A 150 1.79 4.15 17.29
N ALA A 151 2.41 4.01 18.46
CA ALA A 151 3.76 4.53 18.74
C ALA A 151 4.86 3.97 17.82
N ASP A 152 4.65 2.78 17.24
CA ASP A 152 5.55 2.09 16.32
C ASP A 152 5.10 2.15 14.85
N GLY A 153 4.05 2.94 14.56
CA GLY A 153 3.56 3.19 13.20
C GLY A 153 2.09 2.83 13.01
N CYS A 154 1.66 2.79 11.75
CA CYS A 154 0.27 2.51 11.41
C CYS A 154 -0.14 1.09 11.81
N THR A 155 -1.38 0.92 12.26
CA THR A 155 -2.02 -0.38 12.50
C THR A 155 -2.50 -1.04 11.21
N LEU A 156 -2.73 -0.26 10.15
CA LEU A 156 -3.17 -0.76 8.86
C LEU A 156 -1.97 -1.21 7.99
N ARG A 157 -2.04 -2.42 7.45
CA ARG A 157 -1.08 -2.99 6.50
C ARG A 157 -1.71 -3.28 5.15
N LEU A 158 -2.94 -3.79 5.13
CA LEU A 158 -3.61 -4.26 3.91
C LEU A 158 -4.71 -3.32 3.44
N PHE A 159 -5.34 -2.57 4.34
CA PHE A 159 -6.50 -1.75 4.01
C PHE A 159 -6.27 -0.26 4.30
N LYS A 160 -5.09 0.28 4.03
CA LYS A 160 -4.88 1.75 4.04
C LYS A 160 -5.86 2.44 3.08
N SER A 161 -6.20 3.71 3.29
CA SER A 161 -6.99 4.46 2.29
C SER A 161 -6.15 4.75 1.04
N PRO A 162 -6.78 5.06 -0.11
CA PRO A 162 -6.05 5.50 -1.29
C PRO A 162 -5.19 6.75 -0.99
N ARG A 163 -5.72 7.74 -0.26
CA ARG A 163 -4.92 8.91 0.14
C ARG A 163 -3.71 8.52 0.99
N CYS A 164 -3.88 7.62 1.96
CA CYS A 164 -2.83 7.22 2.87
C CYS A 164 -1.73 6.42 2.18
N VAL A 165 -2.09 5.46 1.31
CA VAL A 165 -1.11 4.57 0.68
C VAL A 165 -0.28 5.29 -0.38
N HIS A 166 -0.84 6.30 -1.06
CA HIS A 166 -0.12 7.06 -2.10
C HIS A 166 0.62 8.30 -1.58
N TYR A 167 0.40 8.69 -0.32
CA TYR A 167 0.96 9.93 0.21
C TYR A 167 2.49 9.88 0.32
N LEU A 168 3.17 10.87 -0.30
CA LEU A 168 4.58 11.16 -0.11
C LEU A 168 4.71 12.60 0.38
N CYS A 169 5.30 12.82 1.56
CA CYS A 169 5.58 14.19 2.01
C CYS A 169 6.71 14.81 1.18
N THR A 170 6.83 16.14 1.21
CA THR A 170 7.87 16.89 0.51
C THR A 170 9.28 16.39 0.84
N GLU A 171 9.54 16.05 2.11
CA GLU A 171 10.86 15.56 2.53
C GLU A 171 11.17 14.18 1.96
N LEU A 172 10.18 13.29 1.97
CA LEU A 172 10.31 11.95 1.43
C LEU A 172 10.44 11.98 -0.10
N HIS A 173 9.69 12.84 -0.77
CA HIS A 173 9.84 13.07 -2.20
C HIS A 173 11.28 13.52 -2.52
N ARG A 174 11.82 14.48 -1.76
CA ARG A 174 13.20 14.94 -1.90
C ARG A 174 14.22 13.83 -1.61
N ASP A 175 14.02 13.03 -0.58
CA ASP A 175 14.89 11.89 -0.26
C ASP A 175 14.94 10.88 -1.39
N LEU A 176 13.77 10.51 -1.93
CA LEU A 176 13.67 9.60 -3.07
C LEU A 176 14.39 10.16 -4.30
N THR A 177 14.20 11.45 -4.61
CA THR A 177 14.93 12.11 -5.70
C THR A 177 16.44 12.14 -5.45
N ASN A 178 16.89 12.36 -4.22
CA ASN A 178 18.31 12.42 -3.89
C ASN A 178 18.99 11.04 -3.99
N ARG A 179 18.33 9.99 -3.50
CA ARG A 179 18.90 8.63 -3.48
C ARG A 179 18.87 7.94 -4.85
N PHE A 180 17.86 8.25 -5.64
CA PHE A 180 17.53 7.47 -6.84
C PHE A 180 17.47 8.31 -8.11
N GLY A 181 17.69 9.62 -8.02
CA GLY A 181 17.79 10.52 -9.16
C GLY A 181 16.53 10.54 -10.02
N GLN A 182 16.73 10.55 -11.33
CA GLN A 182 15.64 10.59 -12.32
C GLN A 182 14.78 9.32 -12.32
N ALA A 183 15.34 8.18 -11.88
CA ALA A 183 14.62 6.90 -11.83
C ALA A 183 13.39 6.96 -10.89
N ALA A 184 13.45 7.74 -9.81
CA ALA A 184 12.34 7.89 -8.88
C ALA A 184 11.22 8.83 -9.39
N ALA A 185 11.49 9.66 -10.41
CA ALA A 185 10.55 10.70 -10.84
C ALA A 185 9.19 10.14 -11.32
N PRO A 186 9.12 9.08 -12.15
CA PRO A 186 7.84 8.51 -12.56
C PRO A 186 7.03 7.95 -11.40
N PHE A 187 7.69 7.26 -10.46
CA PHE A 187 7.05 6.70 -9.27
C PHE A 187 6.49 7.82 -8.38
N CYS A 188 7.31 8.82 -8.05
CA CYS A 188 6.90 9.95 -7.22
C CYS A 188 5.75 10.75 -7.84
N ALA A 189 5.81 11.00 -9.16
CA ALA A 189 4.75 11.71 -9.88
C ALA A 189 3.42 10.95 -9.84
N ALA A 190 3.44 9.63 -10.09
CA ALA A 190 2.25 8.80 -10.07
C ALA A 190 1.64 8.72 -8.66
N MET A 191 2.47 8.52 -7.63
CA MET A 191 2.03 8.55 -6.22
C MET A 191 1.38 9.90 -5.86
N GLY A 192 2.00 11.01 -6.24
CA GLY A 192 1.46 12.35 -6.00
C GLY A 192 0.13 12.60 -6.72
N GLN A 193 0.01 12.16 -7.98
CA GLN A 193 -1.22 12.26 -8.76
C GLN A 193 -2.37 11.50 -8.11
N VAL A 194 -2.16 10.24 -7.74
CA VAL A 194 -3.21 9.41 -7.14
C VAL A 194 -3.57 9.89 -5.72
N ALA A 195 -2.58 10.36 -4.94
CA ALA A 195 -2.83 10.93 -3.61
C ALA A 195 -3.74 12.18 -3.66
N GLY A 196 -3.66 12.96 -4.73
CA GLY A 196 -4.49 14.15 -4.97
C GLY A 196 -5.79 13.87 -5.72
N GLN A 197 -5.98 12.64 -6.23
CA GLN A 197 -7.13 12.30 -7.05
C GLN A 197 -8.42 12.25 -6.23
N THR A 198 -9.49 12.76 -6.83
CA THR A 198 -10.85 12.58 -6.32
C THR A 198 -11.40 11.23 -6.79
N ILE A 199 -11.87 10.40 -5.87
CA ILE A 199 -12.45 9.09 -6.18
C ILE A 199 -13.86 9.27 -6.72
N THR A 200 -14.09 8.82 -7.94
CA THR A 200 -15.38 8.84 -8.65
C THR A 200 -15.87 7.44 -9.00
N THR A 201 -14.94 6.51 -9.24
CA THR A 201 -15.23 5.13 -9.63
C THR A 201 -14.33 4.16 -8.87
N THR A 202 -14.58 2.85 -9.02
CA THR A 202 -13.76 1.82 -8.37
C THR A 202 -12.33 1.74 -8.92
N SER A 203 -12.06 2.22 -10.14
CA SER A 203 -10.69 2.23 -10.68
C SER A 203 -9.81 3.26 -9.98
N ASP A 204 -10.40 4.30 -9.39
CA ASP A 204 -9.65 5.39 -8.75
C ASP A 204 -9.01 4.98 -7.42
N PHE A 205 -9.29 3.75 -6.94
CA PHE A 205 -8.67 3.20 -5.74
C PHE A 205 -7.25 2.69 -5.99
N THR A 206 -6.90 2.36 -7.24
CA THR A 206 -5.63 1.72 -7.58
C THR A 206 -5.08 2.26 -8.89
N ASP A 207 -3.79 2.56 -8.94
CA ASP A 207 -3.05 2.71 -10.20
C ASP A 207 -2.03 1.56 -10.30
N LEU A 208 -2.39 0.53 -11.08
CA LEU A 208 -1.56 -0.66 -11.27
C LEU A 208 -0.20 -0.36 -11.93
N GLY A 209 -0.07 0.80 -12.60
CA GLY A 209 1.20 1.22 -13.16
C GLY A 209 2.17 1.79 -12.12
N ILE A 210 1.76 1.98 -10.84
CA ILE A 210 2.68 2.44 -9.78
C ILE A 210 3.69 1.33 -9.41
N PRO A 211 3.27 0.08 -9.13
CA PRO A 211 4.20 -1.04 -8.98
C PRO A 211 5.18 -1.16 -10.15
N ASP A 212 4.73 -1.10 -11.41
CA ASP A 212 5.63 -1.22 -12.56
C ASP A 212 6.70 -0.12 -12.59
N LYS A 213 6.30 1.14 -12.30
CA LYS A 213 7.25 2.25 -12.17
C LYS A 213 8.25 2.02 -11.03
N ALA A 214 7.82 1.38 -9.94
CA ALA A 214 8.71 1.04 -8.83
C ALA A 214 9.74 -0.05 -9.21
N VAL A 215 9.38 -1.03 -10.05
CA VAL A 215 10.32 -2.04 -10.55
C VAL A 215 11.47 -1.38 -11.31
N ALA A 216 11.14 -0.56 -12.32
CA ALA A 216 12.15 0.17 -13.10
C ALA A 216 13.06 1.03 -12.21
N PHE A 217 12.43 1.71 -11.25
CA PHE A 217 13.10 2.53 -10.24
C PHE A 217 14.15 1.73 -9.41
N PHE A 218 13.82 0.51 -8.94
CA PHE A 218 14.76 -0.32 -8.19
C PHE A 218 15.85 -0.98 -9.07
N GLU A 219 15.54 -1.35 -10.31
CA GLU A 219 16.48 -2.01 -11.24
C GLU A 219 17.57 -1.06 -11.79
N GLU A 220 17.23 0.19 -12.10
CA GLU A 220 18.20 1.21 -12.54
C GLU A 220 19.24 1.52 -11.46
N THR A 221 18.81 1.47 -10.19
CA THR A 221 19.70 1.71 -9.04
C THR A 221 20.70 0.56 -8.86
N ALA A 222 20.26 -0.69 -9.02
CA ALA A 222 21.13 -1.86 -8.95
C ALA A 222 22.20 -1.84 -10.06
N SER A 223 21.82 -1.42 -11.27
CA SER A 223 22.72 -1.32 -12.41
C SER A 223 23.77 -0.20 -12.24
N SER A 224 23.37 0.92 -11.65
CA SER A 224 24.25 2.08 -11.40
C SER A 224 25.33 1.81 -10.35
N ASN A 225 25.02 0.98 -9.34
CA ASN A 225 25.97 0.58 -8.29
C ASN A 225 26.94 -0.55 -8.71
N SER A 226 26.77 -1.10 -9.91
CA SER A 226 27.53 -2.25 -10.42
C SER A 226 28.73 -1.88 -11.29
N SER A 227 29.05 -0.60 -11.47
CA SER A 227 30.20 -0.17 -12.29
C SER A 227 31.51 -0.19 -11.47
N PRO A 228 32.51 -1.02 -11.82
CA PRO A 228 33.81 -0.99 -11.16
C PRO A 228 34.65 0.17 -11.69
N GLY A 229 35.05 1.07 -10.79
CA GLY A 229 36.01 2.13 -11.11
C GLY A 229 37.31 1.56 -11.65
N THR A 230 37.63 1.92 -12.89
CA THR A 230 38.91 1.63 -13.53
C THR A 230 40.02 2.34 -12.75
N ARG A 231 40.95 1.56 -12.20
CA ARG A 231 42.14 2.02 -11.47
C ARG A 231 42.95 3.03 -12.27
N GLU A 232 43.25 4.17 -11.65
CA GLU A 232 44.35 5.04 -12.04
C GLU A 232 45.68 4.25 -12.04
N GLN A 233 46.40 4.29 -13.17
CA GLN A 233 47.80 3.90 -13.24
C GLN A 233 48.67 5.04 -12.66
N PRO A 234 49.67 4.76 -11.82
CA PRO A 234 50.63 5.78 -11.41
C PRO A 234 51.66 6.04 -12.53
N PRO A 235 52.30 7.22 -12.57
CA PRO A 235 53.27 7.55 -13.61
C PRO A 235 54.60 6.82 -13.32
N GLY A 236 55.01 5.94 -14.23
CA GLY A 236 56.34 5.33 -14.23
C GLY A 236 57.34 6.23 -14.96
N ARG A 237 58.39 6.64 -14.23
CA ARG A 237 59.65 7.16 -14.76
C ARG A 237 60.49 6.04 -15.38
#